data_AF-A0AB39UPM9-F1
#
_entry.id   AF-A0AB39UPM9-F1
#
_cell.length_a   1.000
_cell.length_b   1.000
_cell.length_c   1.000
_cell.angle_alpha   90.00
_cell.angle_beta   90.00
_cell.angle_gamma   90.00
#
_symmetry.space_group_name_H-M   'P 1'
#
loop_
_entity.id
_entity.type
_entity.pdbx_description
1 polymer ?
#
loop_
_entity_poly.entity_id
_entity_poly.type
_entity_poly.pdbx_seq_one_letter_code
_entity_poly.pdbx_strand_id
1 'polypeptide(L)'
;MKSGADRLSSMMLSVNRKSEDRSLLPWTFRPNVGVRLFVSLVLGFVVAIIATPVHRMGASENIPYGLVLALILVGTSAWEARARSGIIGLVLHLTASCFGATMLAGQGFMGDVLVPVGGEAFTTFFGLHVGYFWLLGLILVQFVIAMLPLPWFTVVPRLSDARSAALDADAAPSDGVGSMTQEDGEESAPLASMVEKSHDDDASHGQPQS
;
A
#
# COMPACT_ATOMS: atom_id res chain seq x y z
N MET A 1 2.33 -45.00 8.62
CA MET A 1 2.45 -43.86 9.56
C MET A 1 3.46 -42.90 8.94
N LYS A 2 3.08 -41.66 8.58
CA LYS A 2 4.04 -40.70 7.98
C LYS A 2 5.10 -40.31 9.01
N SER A 3 6.37 -40.25 8.59
CA SER A 3 7.50 -39.91 9.45
C SER A 3 7.38 -38.47 9.95
N GLY A 4 7.93 -38.16 11.12
CA GLY A 4 7.99 -36.79 11.65
C GLY A 4 8.68 -35.82 10.68
N ALA A 5 9.66 -36.29 9.92
CA ALA A 5 10.36 -35.53 8.89
C ALA A 5 9.42 -35.09 7.74
N ASP A 6 8.50 -35.96 7.31
CA ASP A 6 7.56 -35.67 6.22
C ASP A 6 6.59 -34.54 6.61
N ARG A 7 6.20 -34.49 7.89
CA ARG A 7 5.32 -33.44 8.43
C ARG A 7 6.03 -32.09 8.47
N LEU A 8 7.30 -32.06 8.88
CA LEU A 8 8.10 -30.84 8.92
C LEU A 8 8.37 -30.31 7.50
N SER A 9 8.73 -31.19 6.57
CA SER A 9 8.96 -30.81 5.17
C SER A 9 7.69 -30.27 4.50
N SER A 10 6.54 -30.93 4.74
CA SER A 10 5.23 -30.44 4.28
C SER A 10 4.85 -29.09 4.90
N MET A 11 5.16 -28.88 6.18
CA MET A 11 4.86 -27.63 6.88
C MET A 11 5.74 -26.49 6.35
N MET A 12 7.04 -26.73 6.17
CA MET A 12 7.97 -25.76 5.61
C MET A 12 7.61 -25.38 4.16
N LEU A 13 7.26 -26.37 3.32
CA LEU A 13 6.77 -26.11 1.96
C LEU A 13 5.48 -25.28 1.94
N SER A 14 4.57 -25.49 2.90
CA SER A 14 3.33 -24.69 2.99
C SER A 14 3.59 -23.25 3.44
N VAL A 15 4.58 -23.03 4.31
CA VAL A 15 4.98 -21.69 4.78
C VAL A 15 5.68 -20.92 3.67
N ASN A 16 6.62 -21.56 2.96
CA ASN A 16 7.38 -20.93 1.87
C ASN A 16 6.45 -20.50 0.72
N ARG A 17 5.53 -21.38 0.33
CA ARG A 17 4.55 -21.09 -0.72
C ARG A 17 3.66 -19.89 -0.36
N LYS A 18 3.25 -19.79 0.90
CA LYS A 18 2.47 -18.67 1.41
C LYS A 18 3.25 -17.35 1.45
N SER A 19 4.57 -17.38 1.65
CA SER A 19 5.42 -16.18 1.53
C SER A 19 5.65 -15.77 0.08
N GLU A 20 5.87 -16.72 -0.82
CA GLU A 20 6.01 -16.48 -2.27
C GLU A 20 4.72 -15.85 -2.84
N ASP A 21 3.55 -16.42 -2.54
CA ASP A 21 2.26 -15.86 -2.96
C ASP A 21 2.02 -14.43 -2.46
N ARG A 22 2.44 -14.12 -1.23
CA ARG A 22 2.30 -12.76 -0.67
C ARG A 22 3.30 -11.78 -1.26
N SER A 23 4.44 -12.25 -1.75
CA SER A 23 5.43 -11.41 -2.42
C SER A 23 4.92 -10.87 -3.76
N LEU A 24 4.02 -11.60 -4.42
CA LEU A 24 3.38 -11.26 -5.70
C LEU A 24 2.25 -10.21 -5.57
N LEU A 25 1.81 -9.92 -4.35
CA LEU A 25 0.85 -8.86 -4.07
C LEU A 25 1.56 -7.49 -4.08
N PRO A 26 0.88 -6.41 -4.50
CA PRO A 26 1.43 -5.06 -4.40
C PRO A 26 1.87 -4.73 -2.96
N TRP A 27 2.89 -3.89 -2.80
CA TRP A 27 3.53 -3.60 -1.51
C TRP A 27 2.53 -3.26 -0.39
N THR A 28 1.46 -2.53 -0.70
CA THR A 28 0.36 -2.18 0.23
C THR A 28 -0.40 -3.37 0.81
N PHE A 29 -0.39 -4.53 0.14
CA PHE A 29 -1.07 -5.77 0.54
C PHE A 29 -0.15 -6.84 1.14
N ARG A 30 1.18 -6.62 1.07
CA ARG A 30 2.18 -7.45 1.74
C ARG A 30 2.07 -7.50 3.28
N PRO A 31 1.72 -6.43 4.02
CA PRO A 31 1.82 -6.44 5.48
C PRO A 31 0.89 -7.45 6.14
N ASN A 32 1.25 -7.86 7.37
CA ASN A 32 0.46 -8.79 8.17
C ASN A 32 -0.95 -8.28 8.44
N VAL A 33 -1.88 -9.22 8.61
CA VAL A 33 -3.32 -8.94 8.82
C VAL A 33 -3.52 -7.91 9.94
N GLY A 34 -2.78 -8.02 11.05
CA GLY A 34 -2.85 -7.05 12.15
C GLY A 34 -2.57 -5.60 11.73
N VAL A 35 -1.55 -5.35 10.89
CA VAL A 35 -1.23 -4.00 10.41
C VAL A 35 -2.34 -3.47 9.50
N ARG A 36 -2.87 -4.32 8.61
CA ARG A 36 -4.00 -3.95 7.73
C ARG A 36 -5.24 -3.56 8.53
N LEU A 37 -5.53 -4.29 9.61
CA LEU A 37 -6.64 -3.99 10.52
C LEU A 37 -6.39 -2.71 11.33
N PHE A 38 -5.17 -2.51 11.82
CA PHE A 38 -4.79 -1.28 12.54
C PHE A 38 -4.92 -0.04 11.66
N VAL A 39 -4.48 -0.12 10.41
CA VAL A 39 -4.65 0.96 9.42
C VAL A 39 -6.14 1.26 9.21
N SER A 40 -6.99 0.25 9.04
CA SER A 40 -8.45 0.46 8.92
C SER A 40 -9.05 1.15 10.15
N LEU A 41 -8.59 0.79 11.35
CA LEU A 41 -9.03 1.40 12.61
C LEU A 41 -8.63 2.88 12.67
N VAL A 42 -7.35 3.19 12.49
CA VAL A 42 -6.83 4.57 12.56
C VAL A 42 -7.47 5.44 11.47
N LEU A 43 -7.61 4.91 10.26
CA LEU A 43 -8.21 5.62 9.15
C LEU A 43 -9.69 5.95 9.43
N GLY A 44 -10.45 5.02 10.01
CA GLY A 44 -11.83 5.24 10.45
C GLY A 44 -11.95 6.31 11.53
N PHE A 45 -11.02 6.32 12.48
CA PHE A 45 -10.99 7.33 13.53
C PHE A 45 -10.67 8.73 12.98
N VAL A 46 -9.57 8.87 12.24
CA VAL A 46 -9.11 10.17 11.71
C VAL A 46 -10.13 10.77 10.74
N VAL A 47 -10.71 9.96 9.86
CA VAL A 47 -11.71 10.46 8.91
C VAL A 47 -12.96 11.00 9.62
N ALA A 48 -13.40 10.33 10.69
CA ALA A 48 -14.56 10.79 11.46
C ALA A 48 -14.29 12.10 12.19
N ILE A 49 -13.09 12.29 12.75
CA ILE A 49 -12.69 13.55 13.38
C ILE A 49 -12.72 14.71 12.36
N ILE A 50 -12.24 14.49 11.13
CA ILE A 50 -12.21 15.52 10.08
C ILE A 50 -13.62 15.79 9.51
N ALA A 51 -14.40 14.73 9.29
CA ALA A 51 -15.71 14.85 8.67
C ALA A 51 -16.78 15.45 9.61
N THR A 52 -16.58 15.34 10.92
CA THR A 52 -17.50 15.87 11.94
C THR A 52 -17.64 17.40 11.96
N PRO A 53 -16.61 18.23 11.79
CA PRO A 53 -16.84 19.66 11.53
C PRO A 53 -17.34 19.94 10.10
N VAL A 54 -16.87 19.18 9.11
CA VAL A 54 -17.19 19.41 7.69
C VAL A 54 -18.67 19.22 7.37
N HIS A 55 -19.36 18.28 8.03
CA HIS A 55 -20.76 17.96 7.69
C HIS A 55 -21.73 19.15 7.87
N ARG A 56 -21.36 20.17 8.66
CA ARG A 56 -22.21 21.34 8.93
C ARG A 56 -22.03 22.47 7.92
N MET A 57 -21.03 22.41 7.06
CA MET A 57 -20.77 23.47 6.08
C MET A 57 -21.96 23.60 5.11
N GLY A 58 -22.46 24.83 4.95
CA GLY A 58 -23.62 25.15 4.10
C GLY A 58 -25.00 24.87 4.70
N ALA A 59 -25.07 24.25 5.90
CA ALA A 59 -26.35 23.94 6.53
C ALA A 59 -27.14 25.21 6.93
N SER A 60 -26.46 26.30 7.31
CA SER A 60 -27.10 27.59 7.64
C SER A 60 -27.77 28.25 6.43
N GLU A 61 -27.23 28.04 5.23
CA GLU A 61 -27.77 28.55 3.96
C GLU A 61 -28.80 27.58 3.33
N ASN A 62 -29.23 26.55 4.07
CA ASN A 62 -30.14 25.51 3.60
C ASN A 62 -29.62 24.66 2.41
N ILE A 63 -28.29 24.63 2.20
CA ILE A 63 -27.61 23.84 1.16
C ILE A 63 -26.49 23.03 1.81
N PRO A 64 -26.75 21.79 2.26
CA PRO A 64 -25.82 21.02 3.09
C PRO A 64 -24.71 20.34 2.27
N TYR A 65 -23.91 21.12 1.53
CA TYR A 65 -22.80 20.57 0.72
C TYR A 65 -21.73 19.91 1.59
N GLY A 66 -21.55 20.39 2.83
CA GLY A 66 -20.63 19.80 3.80
C GLY A 66 -20.98 18.36 4.14
N LEU A 67 -22.27 18.04 4.29
CA LEU A 67 -22.75 16.69 4.56
C LEU A 67 -22.36 15.74 3.42
N VAL A 68 -22.58 16.15 2.17
CA VAL A 68 -22.23 15.34 0.99
C VAL A 68 -20.72 15.08 0.95
N LEU A 69 -19.92 16.13 1.17
CA LEU A 69 -18.46 16.01 1.19
C LEU A 69 -17.96 15.08 2.30
N ALA A 70 -18.54 15.21 3.50
CA ALA A 70 -18.24 14.36 4.65
C ALA A 70 -18.54 12.87 4.37
N LEU A 71 -19.69 12.58 3.74
CA LEU A 71 -20.07 11.21 3.39
C LEU A 71 -19.19 10.61 2.27
N ILE A 72 -18.77 11.41 1.29
CA ILE A 72 -17.80 10.98 0.27
C ILE A 72 -16.45 10.63 0.93
N LEU A 73 -16.00 11.46 1.88
CA LEU A 73 -14.75 11.23 2.59
C LEU A 73 -14.79 9.94 3.42
N VAL A 74 -15.89 9.69 4.14
CA VAL A 74 -16.10 8.42 4.85
C VAL A 74 -16.20 7.25 3.87
N GLY A 75 -16.92 7.40 2.77
CA GLY A 75 -17.14 6.34 1.79
C GLY A 75 -15.86 5.89 1.09
N THR A 76 -15.01 6.83 0.68
CA THR A 76 -13.69 6.53 0.10
C THR A 76 -12.78 5.85 1.13
N SER A 77 -12.80 6.32 2.38
CA SER A 77 -12.07 5.72 3.49
C SER A 77 -12.55 4.30 3.84
N ALA A 78 -13.85 4.06 3.77
CA ALA A 78 -14.46 2.75 3.99
C ALA A 78 -14.18 1.78 2.84
N TRP A 79 -14.16 2.30 1.60
CA TRP A 79 -13.75 1.54 0.42
C TRP A 79 -12.33 1.01 0.60
N GLU A 80 -11.40 1.88 1.02
CA GLU A 80 -10.01 1.49 1.34
C GLU A 80 -9.95 0.41 2.43
N ALA A 81 -10.77 0.52 3.48
CA ALA A 81 -10.83 -0.48 4.53
C ALA A 81 -11.38 -1.83 4.03
N ARG A 82 -12.40 -1.81 3.17
CA ARG A 82 -12.98 -3.02 2.57
C ARG A 82 -12.04 -3.68 1.57
N ALA A 83 -11.41 -2.90 0.69
CA ALA A 83 -10.42 -3.38 -0.26
C ALA A 83 -9.23 -4.05 0.46
N ARG A 84 -8.76 -3.44 1.54
CA ARG A 84 -7.60 -3.93 2.29
C ARG A 84 -7.92 -5.04 3.26
N SER A 85 -9.08 -5.14 3.88
CA SER A 85 -9.26 -6.06 5.01
C SER A 85 -10.62 -6.78 5.00
N GLY A 86 -11.38 -6.65 3.91
CA GLY A 86 -12.71 -7.23 3.77
C GLY A 86 -13.70 -6.67 4.79
N ILE A 87 -14.68 -7.49 5.18
CA ILE A 87 -15.75 -7.10 6.12
C ILE A 87 -15.18 -6.78 7.51
N ILE A 88 -14.16 -7.51 7.97
CA ILE A 88 -13.57 -7.29 9.30
C ILE A 88 -12.94 -5.89 9.38
N GLY A 89 -12.24 -5.46 8.33
CA GLY A 89 -11.72 -4.10 8.25
C GLY A 89 -12.80 -3.03 8.25
N LEU A 90 -13.91 -3.31 7.57
CA LEU A 90 -15.06 -2.41 7.51
C LEU A 90 -15.77 -2.27 8.88
N VAL A 91 -15.89 -3.36 9.63
CA VAL A 91 -16.42 -3.34 11.00
C VAL A 91 -15.52 -2.52 11.92
N LEU A 92 -14.19 -2.72 11.87
CA LEU A 92 -13.25 -1.92 12.67
C LEU A 92 -13.28 -0.44 12.28
N HIS A 93 -13.38 -0.15 10.99
CA HIS A 93 -13.51 1.21 10.48
C HIS A 93 -14.79 1.87 10.99
N LEU A 94 -15.94 1.18 10.92
CA LEU A 94 -17.20 1.65 11.48
C LEU A 94 -17.10 1.93 12.98
N THR A 95 -16.56 0.99 13.77
CA THR A 95 -16.40 1.15 15.21
C THR A 95 -15.53 2.37 15.54
N ALA A 96 -14.40 2.53 14.85
CA ALA A 96 -13.50 3.66 15.04
C ALA A 96 -14.12 4.99 14.59
N SER A 97 -14.87 5.00 13.49
CA SER A 97 -15.57 6.18 13.00
C SER A 97 -16.70 6.62 13.93
N CYS A 98 -17.50 5.67 14.44
CA CYS A 98 -18.50 5.96 15.46
C CYS A 98 -17.85 6.52 16.73
N PHE A 99 -16.73 5.94 17.16
CA PHE A 99 -16.00 6.44 18.32
C PHE A 99 -15.45 7.86 18.08
N GLY A 100 -14.83 8.13 16.92
CA GLY A 100 -14.33 9.46 16.58
C GLY A 100 -15.44 10.52 16.47
N ALA A 101 -16.57 10.17 15.86
CA ALA A 101 -17.72 11.08 15.75
C ALA A 101 -18.35 11.38 17.11
N THR A 102 -18.54 10.38 17.96
CA THR A 102 -19.12 10.55 19.31
C THR A 102 -18.17 11.26 20.28
N MET A 103 -16.86 11.07 20.13
CA MET A 103 -15.86 11.82 20.90
C MET A 103 -15.98 13.34 20.70
N LEU A 104 -16.37 13.79 19.49
CA LEU A 104 -16.58 15.21 19.19
C LEU A 104 -18.02 15.69 19.45
N ALA A 105 -19.00 14.77 19.47
CA ALA A 105 -20.43 15.08 19.58
C ALA A 105 -21.03 14.93 21.00
N GLY A 106 -20.39 14.17 21.90
CA GLY A 106 -20.83 14.00 23.29
C GLY A 106 -20.43 15.16 24.20
N GLN A 107 -21.03 15.26 25.40
CA GLN A 107 -20.56 16.17 26.46
C GLN A 107 -19.50 15.47 27.32
N GLY A 108 -18.25 15.97 27.29
CA GLY A 108 -17.10 15.44 28.07
C GLY A 108 -15.75 15.51 27.34
N PHE A 109 -14.65 15.68 28.09
CA PHE A 109 -13.19 15.87 27.77
C PHE A 109 -12.75 16.66 26.51
N MET A 110 -13.48 16.59 25.40
CA MET A 110 -13.39 17.39 24.16
C MET A 110 -14.77 17.89 23.69
N GLY A 111 -15.78 17.76 24.55
CA GLY A 111 -17.19 17.77 24.19
C GLY A 111 -17.94 18.99 24.70
N ASP A 112 -17.92 20.07 23.92
CA ASP A 112 -18.95 21.11 23.92
C ASP A 112 -19.01 21.89 22.59
N VAL A 113 -18.52 21.30 21.49
CA VAL A 113 -18.28 22.02 20.24
C VAL A 113 -19.41 21.82 19.22
N LEU A 114 -20.17 20.72 19.28
CA LEU A 114 -21.24 20.42 18.33
C LEU A 114 -22.38 19.64 19.01
N VAL A 115 -23.24 20.33 19.77
CA VAL A 115 -24.51 19.74 20.22
C VAL A 115 -25.23 19.15 18.98
N PRO A 116 -25.68 17.88 19.02
CA PRO A 116 -26.29 17.20 17.85
C PRO A 116 -27.59 17.83 17.35
N VAL A 117 -28.06 18.90 17.99
CA VAL A 117 -29.40 19.45 17.85
C VAL A 117 -29.26 20.96 17.69
N GLY A 118 -29.92 21.49 16.67
CA GLY A 118 -29.91 22.91 16.36
C GLY A 118 -30.18 23.77 17.59
N GLY A 119 -29.18 24.59 17.94
CA GLY A 119 -29.37 25.68 18.88
C GLY A 119 -30.16 26.82 18.23
N GLU A 120 -30.53 27.83 19.02
CA GLU A 120 -31.32 28.97 18.56
C GLU A 120 -30.71 29.74 17.37
N ALA A 121 -29.43 29.50 17.06
CA ALA A 121 -28.73 30.03 15.89
C ALA A 121 -29.13 29.38 14.54
N PHE A 122 -29.83 28.23 14.53
CA PHE A 122 -30.24 27.54 13.30
C PHE A 122 -31.74 27.65 13.09
N THR A 123 -32.14 28.38 12.04
CA THR A 123 -33.55 28.58 11.66
C THR A 123 -33.96 27.81 10.41
N THR A 124 -32.99 27.23 9.69
CA THR A 124 -33.23 26.48 8.46
C THR A 124 -33.41 24.99 8.71
N PHE A 125 -34.17 24.31 7.85
CA PHE A 125 -34.46 22.88 7.98
C PHE A 125 -33.19 22.03 8.09
N PHE A 126 -32.21 22.26 7.21
CA PHE A 126 -30.95 21.52 7.24
C PHE A 126 -30.08 21.89 8.45
N GLY A 127 -30.09 23.14 8.91
CA GLY A 127 -29.38 23.53 10.13
C GLY A 127 -29.80 22.73 11.36
N LEU A 128 -31.09 22.36 11.45
CA LEU A 128 -31.65 21.56 12.54
C LEU A 128 -31.37 20.06 12.39
N HIS A 129 -31.35 19.53 11.17
CA HIS A 129 -31.37 18.07 10.93
C HIS A 129 -30.05 17.47 10.43
N VAL A 130 -29.08 18.29 9.98
CA VAL A 130 -27.85 17.80 9.33
C VAL A 130 -27.03 16.86 10.21
N GLY A 131 -27.04 17.05 11.53
CA GLY A 131 -26.36 16.17 12.48
C GLY A 131 -26.94 14.75 12.50
N TYR A 132 -28.27 14.61 12.41
CA TYR A 132 -28.91 13.30 12.32
C TYR A 132 -28.57 12.60 11.00
N PHE A 133 -28.62 13.33 9.89
CA PHE A 133 -28.24 12.79 8.58
C PHE A 133 -26.77 12.39 8.53
N TRP A 134 -25.89 13.11 9.24
CA TRP A 134 -24.49 12.76 9.37
C TRP A 134 -24.29 11.43 10.09
N LEU A 135 -24.87 11.25 11.28
CA LEU A 135 -24.73 10.01 12.05
C LEU A 135 -25.35 8.80 11.34
N LEU A 136 -26.54 8.97 10.77
CA LEU A 136 -27.20 7.92 9.99
C LEU A 136 -26.43 7.62 8.70
N GLY A 137 -25.97 8.66 8.01
CA GLY A 137 -25.19 8.54 6.77
C GLY A 137 -23.86 7.84 7.00
N LEU A 138 -23.16 8.14 8.10
CA LEU A 138 -21.91 7.47 8.48
C LEU A 138 -22.11 5.95 8.58
N ILE A 139 -23.20 5.50 9.22
CA ILE A 139 -23.52 4.08 9.34
C ILE A 139 -23.94 3.51 7.99
N LEU A 140 -24.85 4.20 7.28
CA LEU A 140 -25.41 3.76 6.00
C LEU A 140 -24.35 3.55 4.93
N VAL A 141 -23.36 4.46 4.84
CA VAL A 141 -22.24 4.35 3.89
C VAL A 141 -21.50 3.03 4.08
N GLN A 142 -21.24 2.60 5.31
CA GLN A 142 -20.58 1.31 5.56
C GLN A 142 -21.43 0.14 5.09
N PHE A 143 -22.75 0.18 5.31
CA PHE A 143 -23.66 -0.86 4.82
C PHE A 143 -23.71 -0.91 3.28
N VAL A 144 -23.80 0.24 2.62
CA VAL A 144 -23.73 0.33 1.15
C VAL A 144 -22.41 -0.26 0.68
N ILE A 145 -21.30 0.19 1.28
CA ILE A 145 -19.97 -0.33 0.97
C ILE A 145 -19.89 -1.82 1.26
N ALA A 146 -20.57 -2.39 2.25
CA ALA A 146 -20.60 -3.82 2.54
C ALA A 146 -21.39 -4.65 1.51
N MET A 147 -22.43 -4.07 0.91
CA MET A 147 -23.28 -4.73 -0.09
C MET A 147 -22.65 -4.77 -1.48
N LEU A 148 -21.64 -3.95 -1.75
CA LEU A 148 -20.98 -3.92 -3.06
C LEU A 148 -20.35 -5.29 -3.43
N PRO A 149 -20.25 -5.64 -4.72
CA PRO A 149 -19.68 -6.92 -5.14
C PRO A 149 -18.20 -7.06 -4.78
N LEU A 150 -17.79 -8.23 -4.28
CA LEU A 150 -16.38 -8.58 -4.01
C LEU A 150 -15.41 -8.30 -5.18
N PRO A 151 -15.78 -8.51 -6.46
CA PRO A 151 -14.89 -8.24 -7.60
C PRO A 151 -14.42 -6.79 -7.71
N TRP A 152 -15.15 -5.82 -7.14
CA TRP A 152 -14.76 -4.41 -7.20
C TRP A 152 -13.58 -4.07 -6.28
N PHE A 153 -13.23 -5.00 -5.39
CA PHE A 153 -12.22 -4.82 -4.36
C PHE A 153 -11.02 -5.76 -4.51
N THR A 154 -11.06 -6.70 -5.47
CA THR A 154 -10.00 -7.69 -5.69
C THR A 154 -8.85 -7.12 -6.49
N VAL A 155 -7.66 -7.11 -5.90
CA VAL A 155 -6.41 -6.78 -6.57
C VAL A 155 -5.77 -8.07 -7.08
N VAL A 156 -5.62 -8.19 -8.40
CA VAL A 156 -5.05 -9.37 -9.05
C VAL A 156 -3.55 -9.46 -8.73
N PRO A 157 -3.01 -10.62 -8.29
CA PRO A 157 -1.57 -10.81 -8.09
C PRO A 157 -0.78 -10.54 -9.36
N ARG A 158 0.39 -9.88 -9.27
CA ARG A 158 1.23 -9.57 -10.44
C ARG A 158 1.98 -10.83 -10.89
N LEU A 159 1.30 -11.68 -11.64
CA LEU A 159 1.90 -12.86 -12.29
C LEU A 159 2.90 -12.45 -13.39
N SER A 160 2.77 -11.25 -13.95
CA SER A 160 3.67 -10.69 -14.97
C SER A 160 5.12 -10.58 -14.49
N ASP A 161 5.31 -10.09 -13.27
CA ASP A 161 6.64 -9.78 -12.73
C ASP A 161 7.40 -11.09 -12.39
N ALA A 162 6.67 -12.12 -11.96
CA ALA A 162 7.21 -13.47 -11.71
C ALA A 162 7.57 -14.20 -13.01
N ARG A 163 6.76 -14.05 -14.06
CA ARG A 163 7.04 -14.64 -15.37
C ARG A 163 8.25 -13.99 -16.03
N SER A 164 8.39 -12.67 -15.95
CA SER A 164 9.57 -11.95 -16.43
C SER A 164 10.82 -12.35 -15.67
N ALA A 165 10.77 -12.37 -14.33
CA ALA A 165 11.92 -12.81 -13.52
C ALA A 165 12.32 -14.28 -13.77
N ALA A 166 11.36 -15.17 -14.04
CA ALA A 166 11.64 -16.57 -14.39
C ALA A 166 12.25 -16.70 -15.80
N LEU A 167 11.80 -15.89 -16.76
CA LEU A 167 12.40 -15.83 -18.11
C LEU A 167 13.82 -15.25 -18.06
N ASP A 168 14.07 -14.25 -17.22
CA ASP A 168 15.39 -13.65 -17.03
C ASP A 168 16.36 -14.59 -16.29
N ALA A 169 15.86 -15.44 -15.38
CA ALA A 169 16.65 -16.44 -14.68
C ALA A 169 17.07 -17.62 -15.57
N ASP A 170 16.24 -18.00 -16.56
CA ASP A 170 16.55 -19.05 -17.54
C ASP A 170 17.47 -18.54 -18.66
N ALA A 171 17.55 -17.22 -18.85
CA ALA A 171 18.45 -16.56 -19.80
C ALA A 171 19.85 -16.27 -19.22
N ALA A 172 20.10 -16.55 -17.94
CA ALA A 172 21.42 -16.39 -17.34
C ALA A 172 22.38 -17.46 -17.89
N PRO A 173 23.57 -17.10 -18.42
CA PRO A 173 24.53 -18.07 -18.94
C PRO A 173 24.97 -19.00 -17.80
N SER A 174 24.84 -20.31 -18.00
CA SER A 174 25.45 -21.31 -17.13
C SER A 174 26.97 -21.27 -17.34
N ASP A 175 27.66 -20.37 -16.64
CA ASP A 175 29.12 -20.38 -16.63
C ASP A 175 29.60 -21.71 -16.04
N GLY A 176 30.31 -22.44 -16.91
CA GLY A 176 30.55 -23.86 -16.79
C GLY A 176 31.40 -24.28 -15.60
N VAL A 177 30.96 -25.34 -14.94
CA VAL A 177 31.81 -26.18 -14.10
C VAL A 177 31.97 -27.51 -14.82
N GLY A 178 33.16 -27.78 -15.34
CA GLY A 178 33.48 -29.10 -15.89
C GLY A 178 34.81 -29.21 -16.65
N SER A 179 35.77 -29.88 -16.03
CA SER A 179 36.84 -30.68 -16.63
C SER A 179 38.20 -30.03 -16.95
N MET A 180 39.06 -30.03 -15.92
CA MET A 180 40.30 -30.81 -15.87
C MET A 180 41.04 -31.03 -17.22
N THR A 181 42.17 -30.35 -17.40
CA THR A 181 43.28 -30.79 -18.26
C THR A 181 44.58 -30.72 -17.46
N GLN A 182 45.04 -31.90 -17.08
CA GLN A 182 46.41 -32.19 -16.70
C GLN A 182 47.17 -32.49 -17.99
N GLU A 183 48.16 -31.67 -18.34
CA GLU A 183 49.35 -32.11 -19.08
C GLU A 183 50.56 -31.33 -18.58
N ASP A 184 51.61 -32.10 -18.32
CA ASP A 184 52.87 -31.75 -17.70
C ASP A 184 53.88 -31.20 -18.74
N GLY A 185 54.89 -30.47 -18.26
CA GLY A 185 56.25 -30.55 -18.82
C GLY A 185 56.88 -29.29 -19.41
N GLU A 186 58.01 -28.90 -18.79
CA GLU A 186 59.21 -28.30 -19.40
C GLU A 186 59.10 -26.85 -19.92
N GLU A 187 60.04 -25.91 -19.76
CA GLU A 187 61.36 -25.79 -19.14
C GLU A 187 61.73 -24.30 -19.25
N SER A 188 62.70 -23.83 -18.46
CA SER A 188 63.57 -22.67 -18.78
C SER A 188 63.04 -21.23 -18.59
N ALA A 189 63.35 -20.67 -17.41
CA ALA A 189 63.91 -19.31 -17.31
C ALA A 189 65.42 -19.39 -17.67
N PRO A 190 66.14 -18.37 -18.20
CA PRO A 190 66.26 -17.06 -17.52
C PRO A 190 66.58 -15.80 -18.38
N LEU A 191 66.43 -14.64 -17.72
CA LEU A 191 67.26 -13.41 -17.77
C LEU A 191 67.56 -12.65 -19.09
N ALA A 192 67.20 -11.36 -19.02
CA ALA A 192 68.01 -10.18 -19.35
C ALA A 192 68.33 -9.84 -20.81
N SER A 193 67.83 -8.68 -21.27
CA SER A 193 68.56 -7.57 -21.91
C SER A 193 67.53 -6.64 -22.59
N MET A 194 67.45 -5.35 -22.26
CA MET A 194 68.33 -4.24 -22.67
C MET A 194 67.90 -3.64 -24.03
N VAL A 195 68.04 -2.31 -24.12
CA VAL A 195 68.05 -1.46 -25.34
C VAL A 195 66.65 -1.03 -25.81
N GLU A 196 66.18 0.19 -25.52
CA GLU A 196 66.66 1.52 -25.94
C GLU A 196 66.37 1.84 -27.43
N LYS A 197 65.40 2.76 -27.63
CA LYS A 197 65.44 3.92 -28.54
C LYS A 197 64.91 3.84 -29.97
N SER A 198 64.22 4.94 -30.30
CA SER A 198 64.12 5.64 -31.59
C SER A 198 63.11 5.09 -32.60
N HIS A 199 62.08 5.87 -32.96
CA HIS A 199 62.26 6.89 -34.00
C HIS A 199 61.04 7.83 -34.04
N ASP A 200 61.33 9.14 -33.99
CA ASP A 200 60.45 10.25 -34.35
C ASP A 200 60.32 10.37 -35.88
N ASP A 201 59.59 11.41 -36.31
CA ASP A 201 59.46 11.99 -37.67
C ASP A 201 58.17 11.55 -38.42
N ASP A 202 57.34 12.42 -38.99
CA ASP A 202 57.45 13.84 -39.33
C ASP A 202 56.05 14.39 -39.70
N ALA A 203 55.95 15.73 -39.68
CA ALA A 203 55.18 16.60 -40.59
C ALA A 203 53.62 16.59 -40.54
N SER A 204 52.88 17.68 -40.77
CA SER A 204 53.09 19.13 -40.93
C SER A 204 51.73 19.71 -41.37
N HIS A 205 51.54 21.02 -41.16
CA HIS A 205 50.44 21.94 -41.59
C HIS A 205 49.34 22.15 -40.54
N GLY A 206 49.18 23.34 -39.92
CA GLY A 206 49.06 24.68 -40.52
C GLY A 206 47.57 24.91 -40.82
N GLN A 207 46.82 25.91 -40.34
CA GLN A 207 47.05 27.23 -39.75
C GLN A 207 45.74 27.64 -39.00
N PRO A 208 45.70 28.78 -38.29
CA PRO A 208 44.60 29.22 -37.41
C PRO A 208 43.67 30.30 -38.01
N GLN A 209 42.68 30.69 -37.20
CA GLN A 209 41.78 31.86 -37.26
C GLN A 209 40.48 31.63 -38.05
N SER A 210 39.29 32.05 -37.58
CA SER A 210 38.92 33.18 -36.71
C SER A 210 37.82 32.85 -35.72
#